data_AF-A0A5C5SUL2-F1
#
_entry.id   AF-A0A5C5SUL2-F1
#
_cell.length_a   1.000
_cell.length_b   1.000
_cell.length_c   1.000
_cell.angle_alpha   90.00
_cell.angle_beta   90.00
_cell.angle_gamma   90.00
#
_symmetry.space_group_name_H-M   'P 1'
#
loop_
_entity.id
_entity.type
_entity.pdbx_description
1 polymer ?
#
loop_
_entity_poly.entity_id
_entity_poly.type
_entity_poly.pdbx_seq_one_letter_code
_entity_poly.pdbx_strand_id
1 'polypeptide(L)'
;MKGHKVYWEEIEEIQFRQLWSLPWTKSTVIYPHYTNHEKIRIRRNKWMPIPGHSIDWILIEKPKEYHENIMKVWEEKQNFLE
;
A
#
# COMPACT_ATOMS: atom_id res chain seq x y z
N MET A 1 -15.30 -10.31 -6.97
CA MET A 1 -14.10 -10.08 -6.14
C MET A 1 -14.51 -9.28 -4.91
N LYS A 2 -14.44 -9.83 -3.68
CA LYS A 2 -14.69 -9.04 -2.45
C LYS A 2 -13.46 -8.18 -2.18
N GLY A 3 -13.44 -7.01 -2.81
CA GLY A 3 -12.30 -6.12 -2.87
C GLY A 3 -12.27 -5.13 -1.74
N HIS A 4 -11.77 -5.52 -0.57
CA HIS A 4 -11.22 -4.57 0.40
C HIS A 4 -10.06 -5.23 1.16
N LYS A 5 -8.85 -5.08 0.63
CA LYS A 5 -7.63 -5.68 1.20
C LYS A 5 -7.13 -4.85 2.38
N VAL A 6 -7.10 -3.52 2.27
CA VAL A 6 -6.72 -2.52 3.29
C VAL A 6 -7.62 -1.29 3.07
N TYR A 7 -8.14 -0.69 4.13
CA TYR A 7 -8.89 0.57 4.05
C TYR A 7 -7.98 1.78 4.25
N TRP A 8 -8.39 2.97 3.77
CA TRP A 8 -7.55 4.18 3.80
C TRP A 8 -7.25 4.66 5.22
N GLU A 9 -8.22 4.56 6.11
CA GLU A 9 -8.13 4.86 7.54
C GLU A 9 -7.27 3.85 8.32
N GLU A 10 -6.98 2.69 7.74
CA GLU A 10 -6.11 1.68 8.36
C GLU A 10 -4.62 1.93 8.04
N ILE A 11 -4.30 2.80 7.08
CA ILE A 11 -2.95 3.05 6.58
C ILE A 11 -2.22 4.04 7.50
N GLU A 12 -1.02 3.65 7.91
CA GLU A 12 -0.10 4.49 8.68
C GLU A 12 0.94 5.17 7.76
N GLU A 13 1.43 4.43 6.77
CA GLU A 13 2.49 4.92 5.89
C GLU A 13 2.37 4.32 4.48
N ILE A 14 2.72 5.11 3.46
CA ILE A 14 2.90 4.65 2.09
C ILE A 14 4.30 5.06 1.62
N GLN A 15 5.11 4.09 1.20
CA GLN A 15 6.49 4.30 0.75
C GLN A 15 6.69 3.90 -0.71
N PHE A 16 7.49 4.67 -1.43
CA PHE A 16 8.05 4.23 -2.71
C PHE A 16 9.37 3.48 -2.48
N ARG A 17 9.43 2.21 -2.88
CA ARG A 17 10.65 1.40 -2.80
C ARG A 17 11.14 1.03 -4.18
N GLN A 18 12.45 1.07 -4.35
CA GLN A 18 13.15 0.54 -5.51
C GLN A 18 14.21 -0.42 -5.00
N LEU A 19 14.21 -1.65 -5.52
CA LEU A 19 15.22 -2.62 -5.14
C LEU A 19 16.53 -2.28 -5.84
N TRP A 20 17.62 -2.11 -5.09
CA TRP A 20 18.92 -1.73 -5.65
C TRP A 20 19.43 -2.76 -6.68
N SER A 21 19.21 -4.05 -6.42
CA SER A 21 19.63 -5.15 -7.29
C SER A 21 18.81 -5.29 -8.57
N LEU A 22 17.62 -4.69 -8.63
CA LEU A 22 16.69 -4.83 -9.75
C LEU A 22 16.05 -3.47 -10.08
N PRO A 23 16.73 -2.61 -10.86
CA PRO A 23 16.29 -1.24 -11.12
C PRO A 23 14.91 -1.11 -11.80
N TRP A 24 14.49 -2.16 -12.51
CA TRP A 24 13.16 -2.28 -13.12
C TRP A 24 12.06 -2.71 -12.15
N THR A 25 12.42 -3.06 -10.90
CA THR A 25 11.48 -3.38 -9.83
C THR A 25 11.34 -2.17 -8.92
N LYS A 26 10.21 -1.50 -9.09
CA LYS A 26 9.77 -0.41 -8.23
C LYS A 26 8.44 -0.83 -7.64
N SER A 27 8.16 -0.42 -6.42
CA SER A 27 6.95 -0.81 -5.71
C SER A 27 6.48 0.31 -4.83
N THR A 28 5.16 0.47 -4.73
CA THR A 28 4.55 1.25 -3.66
C THR A 28 4.19 0.28 -2.54
N VAL A 29 4.75 0.50 -1.35
CA VAL A 29 4.49 -0.33 -0.17
C VAL A 29 3.58 0.44 0.77
N ILE A 30 2.48 -0.19 1.17
CA ILE A 30 1.45 0.33 2.05
C ILE A 30 1.59 -0.39 3.39
N TYR A 31 1.83 0.37 4.44
CA TYR A 31 1.94 -0.12 5.80
C TYR A 31 0.67 0.27 6.57
N PRO A 32 -0.19 -0.71 6.90
CA PRO A 32 -1.28 -0.49 7.82
C PRO A 32 -0.74 -0.35 9.25
N HIS A 33 -1.43 0.44 10.07
CA HIS A 33 -1.12 0.57 11.49
C HIS A 33 -1.23 -0.79 12.18
N TYR A 34 -0.30 -1.09 13.10
CA TYR A 34 -0.16 -2.43 13.70
C TYR A 34 -1.43 -2.95 14.39
N THR A 35 -2.25 -2.05 14.95
CA THR A 35 -3.52 -2.39 15.59
C THR A 35 -4.57 -2.94 14.61
N ASN A 36 -4.40 -2.73 13.30
CA ASN A 36 -5.32 -3.19 12.27
C ASN A 36 -4.87 -4.50 11.59
N HIS A 37 -3.65 -4.99 11.85
CA HIS A 37 -3.10 -6.17 11.16
C HIS A 37 -3.99 -7.41 11.31
N GLU A 38 -4.50 -7.67 12.52
CA GLU A 38 -5.35 -8.83 12.79
C GLU A 38 -6.73 -8.71 12.11
N LYS A 39 -7.32 -7.50 12.12
CA LYS A 39 -8.58 -7.22 11.42
C LYS A 39 -8.44 -7.46 9.92
N ILE A 40 -7.34 -6.97 9.34
CA ILE A 40 -7.00 -7.17 7.92
C ILE A 40 -6.78 -8.66 7.63
N ARG A 41 -6.06 -9.39 8.48
CA ARG A 41 -5.82 -10.83 8.34
C ARG A 41 -7.11 -11.63 8.29
N ILE A 42 -8.03 -11.37 9.23
CA ILE A 42 -9.35 -12.00 9.29
C ILE A 42 -10.16 -11.68 8.03
N ARG A 43 -10.21 -10.40 7.62
CA ARG A 43 -10.95 -9.96 6.42
C ARG A 43 -10.43 -10.63 5.14
N ARG A 44 -9.12 -10.83 5.02
CA ARG A 44 -8.49 -11.46 3.85
C ARG A 44 -8.55 -13.00 3.90
N ASN A 45 -8.86 -13.58 5.05
CA ASN A 45 -8.77 -15.02 5.33
C ASN A 45 -7.43 -15.64 4.84
N LYS A 46 -6.34 -14.91 5.07
CA LYS A 46 -4.99 -15.29 4.60
C LYS A 46 -3.98 -15.02 5.69
N TRP A 47 -3.10 -15.98 5.95
CA TRP A 47 -1.94 -15.76 6.81
C TRP A 47 -0.98 -14.77 6.15
N MET A 48 -0.58 -13.74 6.89
CA MET A 48 0.33 -12.70 6.43
C MET A 48 1.46 -12.53 7.45
N PRO A 49 2.67 -13.04 7.17
CA PRO A 49 3.82 -12.86 8.05
C PRO A 49 4.35 -11.43 8.02
N ILE A 50 4.12 -10.72 6.90
CA ILE A 50 4.62 -9.39 6.65
C ILE A 50 3.44 -8.43 6.69
N PRO A 51 3.52 -7.35 7.49
CA PRO A 51 2.41 -6.42 7.64
C PRO A 51 2.22 -5.51 6.43
N GLY A 52 3.26 -5.33 5.61
CA GLY A 52 3.24 -4.47 4.43
C GLY A 52 2.53 -5.10 3.22
N HIS A 53 1.83 -4.27 2.47
CA HIS A 53 1.18 -4.61 1.22
C HIS A 53 1.90 -3.91 0.07
N SER A 54 2.28 -4.63 -0.98
CA SER A 54 2.96 -4.01 -2.14
C SER A 54 2.06 -3.91 -3.36
N ILE A 55 2.25 -2.83 -4.12
CA ILE A 55 1.87 -2.69 -5.51
C ILE A 55 3.16 -2.66 -6.31
N ASP A 56 3.40 -3.72 -7.09
CA ASP A 56 4.63 -3.87 -7.83
C ASP A 56 4.50 -3.26 -9.24
N TRP A 57 5.34 -2.29 -9.54
CA TRP A 57 5.41 -1.57 -10.80
C TRP A 57 6.48 -2.17 -11.71
N ILE A 58 6.29 -3.43 -12.10
CA ILE A 58 7.25 -4.15 -12.96
C ILE A 58 7.10 -3.68 -14.41
N LEU A 59 8.19 -3.21 -15.01
CA LEU A 59 8.24 -2.73 -16.40
C LEU A 59 7.28 -1.57 -16.71
N ILE A 60 6.82 -0.85 -15.69
CA ILE A 60 6.02 0.36 -15.85
C ILE A 60 6.96 1.55 -16.09
N GLU A 61 6.63 2.39 -17.06
CA GLU A 61 7.48 3.53 -17.47
C GLU A 61 7.56 4.62 -16.39
N LYS A 62 6.42 4.99 -15.79
CA LYS A 62 6.31 6.11 -14.84
C LYS A 62 5.80 5.71 -13.45
N PRO A 63 6.46 4.77 -12.75
CA PRO A 63 5.99 4.23 -11.48
C PRO A 63 5.95 5.26 -10.34
N LYS A 64 6.79 6.30 -10.42
CA LYS A 64 6.75 7.43 -9.47
C LYS A 64 5.46 8.24 -9.60
N GLU A 65 5.00 8.49 -10.82
CA GLU A 65 3.75 9.22 -11.08
C GLU A 65 2.54 8.45 -10.51
N TYR A 66 2.51 7.12 -10.66
CA TYR A 66 1.48 6.28 -10.04
C TYR A 66 1.53 6.32 -8.52
N HIS A 67 2.73 6.28 -7.93
CA HIS A 67 2.90 6.43 -6.49
C HIS A 67 2.41 7.80 -5.99
N GLU A 68 2.77 8.89 -6.67
CA GLU A 68 2.32 10.24 -6.34
C GLU A 68 0.80 10.38 -6.43
N ASN A 69 0.17 9.75 -7.43
CA ASN A 69 -1.30 9.72 -7.53
C ASN A 69 -1.93 8.95 -6.36
N ILE A 70 -1.31 7.87 -5.89
CA ILE A 70 -1.77 7.16 -4.67
C ILE A 70 -1.64 8.07 -3.44
N MET A 71 -0.52 8.79 -3.30
CA MET A 71 -0.30 9.72 -2.19
C MET A 71 -1.37 10.82 -2.16
N LYS A 72 -1.68 11.43 -3.32
CA LYS A 72 -2.74 12.45 -3.43
C LYS A 72 -4.09 11.92 -2.98
N VAL A 73 -4.48 10.74 -3.46
CA VAL A 73 -5.77 10.13 -3.06
C VAL A 73 -5.78 9.80 -1.57
N TRP A 74 -4.66 9.33 -1.02
CA TRP A 74 -4.58 9.05 0.42
C TRP A 74 -4.69 10.33 1.25
N GLU A 75 -4.00 11.41 0.86
CA GLU A 75 -4.09 12.73 1.48
C GLU A 75 -5.52 13.29 1.44
N GLU A 76 -6.18 13.22 0.28
CA GLU A 76 -7.59 13.58 0.15
C GLU A 76 -8.45 12.81 1.16
N LYS A 77 -8.22 11.49 1.30
CA LYS A 77 -8.97 10.66 2.24
C LYS A 77 -8.70 10.99 3.71
N GLN A 78 -7.48 11.39 4.07
CA GLN A 78 -7.18 11.82 5.44
C GLN A 78 -7.89 13.14 5.76
N ASN A 79 -7.89 14.10 4.83
CA ASN A 79 -8.58 15.38 5.01
C ASN A 79 -10.11 15.26 5.14
N PHE A 80 -10.72 14.16 4.66
CA PHE A 80 -12.14 13.87 4.86
C PHE A 80 -12.44 13.21 6.23
N LEU A 81 -11.41 12.76 6.96
CA LEU A 81 -11.54 12.11 8.26
C LEU A 81 -11.25 13.05 9.44
N GLU A 82 -10.69 14.23 9.18
CA GLU A 82 -10.56 15.36 10.11
C GLU A 82 -11.84 16.20 10.18
#